data_AF-A0A947JJ87-F1
#
_entry.id   AF-A0A947JJ87-F1
#
_cell.length_a   1.000
_cell.length_b   1.000
_cell.length_c   1.000
_cell.angle_alpha   90.00
_cell.angle_beta   90.00
_cell.angle_gamma   90.00
#
_symmetry.space_group_name_H-M   'P 1'
#
loop_
_entity.id
_entity.type
_entity.pdbx_description
1 polymer ?
#
loop_
_entity_poly.entity_id
_entity_poly.type
_entity_poly.pdbx_seq_one_letter_code
_entity_poly.pdbx_strand_id
1 'polypeptide(L)'
;NKFKNYVRENDIRIRLQTPRPQHWYNVSIGSSDGHVTLTINSRENLIGCEVYISKNKDLFNFLRERKDEIEKEIGESIEWVDAAVVSRIKIKKEVSGIFDQAEAEKYFAWLYEKTVLFQNVFGKYFKEFKK
;
A
#
# COMPACT_ATOMS: atom_id res chain seq x y z
N ASN A 1 -10.44 14.12 0.91
CA ASN A 1 -10.10 14.67 2.25
C ASN A 1 -10.62 13.89 3.46
N LYS A 2 -11.63 13.00 3.36
CA LYS A 2 -12.13 12.22 4.53
C LYS A 2 -11.11 11.20 5.07
N PHE A 3 -10.49 10.37 4.23
CA PHE A 3 -9.47 9.40 4.67
C PHE A 3 -8.25 10.06 5.33
N LYS A 4 -7.81 11.21 4.79
CA LYS A 4 -6.71 11.98 5.38
C LYS A 4 -7.02 12.49 6.79
N ASN A 5 -8.27 12.84 7.08
CA ASN A 5 -8.68 13.25 8.42
C ASN A 5 -8.78 12.03 9.34
N TYR A 6 -9.38 10.93 8.89
CA TYR A 6 -9.45 9.67 9.64
C TYR A 6 -8.07 9.19 10.09
N VAL A 7 -7.08 9.18 9.19
CA VAL A 7 -5.71 8.78 9.55
C VAL A 7 -5.07 9.76 10.53
N ARG A 8 -5.31 11.06 10.43
CA ARG A 8 -4.78 12.04 11.40
C ARG A 8 -5.39 11.90 12.79
N GLU A 9 -6.64 11.49 12.87
CA GLU A 9 -7.35 11.26 14.13
C GLU A 9 -6.90 9.97 14.82
N ASN A 10 -6.46 8.96 14.04
CA ASN A 10 -6.07 7.65 14.54
C ASN A 10 -4.54 7.46 14.70
N ASP A 11 -3.71 8.07 13.84
CA ASP A 11 -2.24 7.97 13.93
C ASP A 11 -1.53 9.21 13.34
N ILE A 12 -0.97 10.04 14.22
CA ILE A 12 -0.24 11.26 13.86
C ILE A 12 1.11 11.00 13.15
N ARG A 13 1.65 9.78 13.22
CA ARG A 13 2.96 9.44 12.63
C ARG A 13 2.85 9.18 11.14
N ILE A 14 1.67 8.82 10.65
CA ILE A 14 1.40 8.56 9.24
C ILE A 14 1.21 9.89 8.51
N ARG A 15 2.25 10.31 7.77
CA ARG A 15 2.23 11.53 6.95
C ARG A 15 1.60 11.25 5.58
N LEU A 16 0.33 11.61 5.43
CA LEU A 16 -0.38 11.56 4.14
C LEU A 16 -0.20 12.82 3.31
N GLN A 17 0.25 12.67 2.05
CA GLN A 17 0.25 13.75 1.07
C GLN A 17 -1.18 14.24 0.79
N THR A 18 -1.35 15.54 0.54
CA THR A 18 -2.65 16.08 0.10
C THR A 18 -2.97 15.53 -1.29
N PRO A 19 -4.13 14.88 -1.48
CA PRO A 19 -4.46 14.28 -2.77
C PRO A 19 -4.57 15.39 -3.82
N ARG A 20 -3.83 15.24 -4.92
CA ARG A 20 -4.14 15.91 -6.19
C ARG A 20 -5.41 15.24 -6.78
N PRO A 21 -5.93 15.61 -7.95
CA PRO A 21 -6.98 14.85 -8.67
C PRO A 21 -6.53 13.43 -9.11
N GLN A 22 -5.72 12.77 -8.29
CA GLN A 22 -5.08 11.49 -8.50
C GLN A 22 -5.55 10.59 -7.36
N HIS A 23 -5.97 9.37 -7.71
CA HIS A 23 -6.75 8.45 -6.88
C HIS A 23 -5.94 7.73 -5.78
N TRP A 24 -4.78 8.27 -5.37
CA TRP A 24 -3.85 7.57 -4.49
C TRP A 24 -3.34 8.41 -3.32
N TYR A 25 -3.17 7.74 -2.17
CA TYR A 25 -2.46 8.27 -1.00
C TYR A 25 -1.12 7.53 -0.86
N ASN A 26 -0.03 8.30 -0.78
CA ASN A 26 1.30 7.74 -0.58
C ASN A 26 1.69 7.81 0.90
N VAL A 27 2.16 6.68 1.43
CA VAL A 27 2.69 6.52 2.79
C VAL A 27 4.15 6.11 2.70
N SER A 28 5.02 6.88 3.36
CA SER A 28 6.45 6.59 3.38
C SER A 28 6.74 5.32 4.18
N ILE A 29 7.68 4.52 3.68
CA ILE A 29 8.22 3.32 4.35
C ILE A 29 9.62 3.56 4.94
N GLY A 30 10.01 4.83 5.07
CA GLY A 30 11.33 5.22 5.60
C GLY A 30 12.48 5.09 4.58
N SER A 31 12.16 4.89 3.30
CA SER A 31 13.12 4.87 2.20
C SER A 31 12.62 5.71 1.02
N SER A 32 13.54 6.25 0.23
CA SER A 32 13.27 6.91 -1.05
C SER A 32 13.04 5.93 -2.21
N ASP A 33 13.41 4.66 -2.05
CA ASP A 33 13.37 3.66 -3.13
C ASP A 33 11.95 3.15 -3.42
N GLY A 34 11.00 3.46 -2.53
CA GLY A 34 9.61 3.07 -2.68
C GLY A 34 8.72 3.67 -1.61
N HIS A 35 7.41 3.46 -1.78
CA HIS A 35 6.38 3.92 -0.84
C HIS A 35 5.17 3.00 -0.91
N VAL A 36 4.34 3.02 0.14
CA VAL A 36 3.02 2.39 0.12
C VAL A 36 2.05 3.33 -0.56
N THR A 37 1.19 2.79 -1.42
CA THR A 37 0.20 3.50 -2.20
C THR A 37 -1.14 2.82 -2.04
N LEU A 38 -2.19 3.61 -1.77
CA LEU A 38 -3.55 3.10 -1.76
C LEU A 38 -4.21 3.32 -3.12
N THR A 39 -4.97 2.35 -3.59
CA THR A 39 -5.66 2.41 -4.88
C THR A 39 -7.17 2.19 -4.70
N ILE A 40 -7.94 2.90 -5.52
CA ILE A 40 -9.40 2.81 -5.58
C ILE A 40 -9.77 2.69 -7.07
N ASN A 41 -10.33 1.55 -7.46
CA ASN A 41 -10.91 1.34 -8.79
C ASN A 41 -12.44 1.35 -8.67
N SER A 42 -13.05 2.49 -8.99
CA SER A 42 -14.50 2.66 -8.92
C SER A 42 -15.26 1.91 -10.01
N ARG A 43 -14.60 1.49 -11.09
CA ARG A 43 -15.25 0.74 -12.19
C ARG A 43 -15.43 -0.73 -11.83
N GLU A 44 -14.46 -1.28 -11.11
CA GLU A 44 -14.44 -2.68 -10.68
C GLU A 44 -14.81 -2.86 -9.21
N ASN A 45 -15.15 -1.78 -8.51
CA ASN A 45 -15.35 -1.76 -7.06
C ASN A 45 -14.21 -2.48 -6.30
N LEU A 46 -12.98 -2.10 -6.58
CA LEU A 46 -11.80 -2.61 -5.89
C LEU A 46 -11.14 -1.52 -5.07
N ILE A 47 -10.72 -1.87 -3.86
CA ILE A 47 -9.74 -1.11 -3.08
C ILE A 47 -8.44 -1.91 -2.99
N GLY A 48 -7.31 -1.23 -2.90
CA GLY A 48 -6.02 -1.89 -2.85
C GLY A 48 -4.98 -1.14 -2.04
N CYS A 49 -3.98 -1.90 -1.59
CA CYS A 49 -2.78 -1.40 -0.93
C CYS A 49 -1.57 -2.02 -1.64
N GLU A 50 -0.64 -1.19 -2.07
CA GLU A 50 0.51 -1.63 -2.85
C GLU A 50 1.82 -0.96 -2.41
N VAL A 51 2.94 -1.67 -2.53
CA VAL A 51 4.27 -1.07 -2.52
C VAL A 51 4.63 -0.68 -3.94
N TYR A 52 4.92 0.60 -4.13
CA TYR A 52 5.40 1.17 -5.38
C TYR A 52 6.93 1.27 -5.34
N ILE A 53 7.62 0.69 -6.32
CA ILE A 53 9.08 0.72 -6.45
C ILE A 53 9.43 1.31 -7.83
N SER A 54 10.17 2.42 -7.84
CA SER A 54 10.52 3.14 -9.07
C SER A 54 11.89 2.72 -9.58
N LYS A 55 11.97 2.11 -10.77
CA LYS A 55 13.22 1.78 -11.48
C LYS A 55 14.31 1.07 -10.64
N ASN A 56 13.93 0.41 -9.55
CA ASN A 56 14.87 -0.31 -8.68
C ASN A 56 14.54 -1.81 -8.73
N LYS A 57 15.11 -2.48 -9.75
CA LYS A 57 14.89 -3.91 -10.00
C LYS A 57 15.58 -4.79 -8.96
N ASP A 58 16.73 -4.36 -8.47
CA ASP A 58 17.48 -5.08 -7.44
C ASP A 58 16.66 -5.19 -6.16
N LEU A 59 16.03 -4.09 -5.73
CA LEU A 59 15.12 -4.09 -4.59
C LEU A 59 13.89 -4.97 -4.83
N PHE A 60 13.29 -4.91 -6.02
CA PHE A 60 12.15 -5.76 -6.32
C PHE A 60 12.53 -7.24 -6.27
N ASN A 61 13.66 -7.62 -6.87
CA ASN A 61 14.16 -9.00 -6.87
C ASN A 61 14.52 -9.46 -5.44
N PHE A 62 15.19 -8.61 -4.66
CA PHE A 62 15.48 -8.86 -3.25
C PHE A 62 14.22 -9.17 -2.42
N LEU A 63 13.14 -8.42 -2.65
CA LEU A 63 11.85 -8.67 -2.00
C LEU A 63 11.19 -9.94 -2.56
N ARG A 64 11.31 -10.18 -3.87
CA ARG A 64 10.72 -11.34 -4.54
C ARG A 64 11.35 -12.66 -4.11
N GLU A 65 12.65 -12.67 -3.79
CA GLU A 65 13.33 -13.84 -3.21
C GLU A 65 12.79 -14.20 -1.82
N ARG A 66 12.27 -13.22 -1.08
CA ARG A 66 11.67 -13.38 0.27
C ARG A 66 10.14 -13.44 0.21
N LYS A 67 9.58 -13.74 -0.97
CA LYS A 67 8.14 -13.73 -1.22
C LYS A 67 7.37 -14.53 -0.16
N ASP A 68 7.78 -15.76 0.11
CA ASP A 68 7.03 -16.66 0.99
C ASP A 68 7.04 -16.18 2.44
N GLU A 69 8.14 -15.57 2.89
CA GLU A 69 8.24 -14.94 4.22
C GLU A 69 7.32 -13.71 4.30
N ILE A 70 7.35 -12.86 3.28
CA ILE A 70 6.53 -11.64 3.20
C ILE A 70 5.04 -11.99 3.18
N GLU A 71 4.62 -12.95 2.34
CA GLU A 71 3.23 -13.40 2.26
C GLU A 71 2.76 -14.05 3.57
N LYS A 72 3.65 -14.78 4.27
CA LYS A 72 3.35 -15.35 5.58
C LYS A 72 3.15 -14.27 6.65
N GLU A 73 3.96 -13.21 6.65
CA GLU A 73 3.81 -12.10 7.61
C GLU A 73 2.60 -11.23 7.34
N ILE A 74 2.25 -11.05 6.07
CA ILE A 74 1.06 -10.31 5.67
C ILE A 74 -0.21 -11.16 5.86
N GLY A 75 -0.08 -12.49 5.87
CA GLY A 75 -1.17 -13.44 6.07
C GLY A 75 -2.10 -13.60 4.88
N GLU A 76 -1.73 -13.07 3.71
CA GLU A 76 -2.52 -13.10 2.47
C GLU A 76 -1.60 -13.27 1.25
N SER A 77 -2.15 -13.82 0.17
CA SER A 77 -1.45 -13.90 -1.11
C SER A 77 -1.31 -12.51 -1.74
N ILE A 78 -0.15 -12.24 -2.31
CA ILE A 78 0.19 -10.93 -2.86
C ILE A 78 0.38 -11.03 -4.37
N GLU A 79 -0.08 -10.02 -5.09
CA GLU A 79 0.18 -9.89 -6.53
C GLU A 79 1.50 -9.14 -6.72
N TRP A 80 2.47 -9.81 -7.37
CA TRP A 80 3.78 -9.24 -7.66
C TRP A 80 3.87 -8.91 -9.13
N VAL A 81 3.98 -7.62 -9.44
CA VAL A 81 3.97 -7.10 -10.80
C VAL A 81 5.32 -6.47 -11.08
N ASP A 82 6.08 -7.11 -11.97
CA ASP A 82 7.32 -6.53 -12.48
C ASP A 82 7.07 -5.84 -13.82
N ALA A 83 7.23 -4.51 -13.87
CA ALA A 83 7.11 -3.76 -15.13
C ALA A 83 8.37 -2.92 -15.38
N ALA A 84 8.60 -2.52 -16.63
CA ALA A 84 9.86 -1.90 -17.05
C ALA A 84 10.25 -0.64 -16.25
N VAL A 85 9.25 0.16 -15.84
CA VAL A 85 9.48 1.44 -15.15
C VAL A 85 9.17 1.35 -13.65
N VAL A 86 8.15 0.58 -13.29
CA VAL A 86 7.62 0.53 -11.94
C VAL A 86 7.26 -0.90 -11.59
N SER A 87 7.83 -1.43 -10.53
CA SER A 87 7.38 -2.69 -9.96
C SER A 87 6.39 -2.42 -8.83
N ARG A 88 5.39 -3.29 -8.70
CA ARG A 88 4.32 -3.17 -7.70
C ARG A 88 4.13 -4.49 -6.98
N ILE A 89 3.90 -4.39 -5.67
CA ILE A 89 3.60 -5.52 -4.81
C ILE A 89 2.28 -5.19 -4.12
N LYS A 90 1.17 -5.84 -4.50
CA LYS A 90 -0.17 -5.33 -4.18
C LYS A 90 -1.14 -6.39 -3.69
N ILE A 91 -2.02 -5.96 -2.80
CA ILE A 91 -3.23 -6.67 -2.39
C ILE A 91 -4.45 -5.86 -2.78
N LYS A 92 -5.54 -6.56 -3.10
CA LYS A 92 -6.80 -5.98 -3.53
C LYS A 92 -7.96 -6.65 -2.83
N LYS A 93 -9.01 -5.88 -2.58
CA LYS A 93 -10.25 -6.34 -1.99
C LYS A 93 -11.42 -5.80 -2.81
N GLU A 94 -12.29 -6.71 -3.21
CA GLU A 94 -13.56 -6.35 -3.83
C GLU A 94 -14.53 -5.82 -2.78
N VAL A 95 -15.29 -4.80 -3.17
CA VAL A 95 -16.26 -4.13 -2.31
C VAL A 95 -17.61 -4.01 -3.03
N SER A 96 -18.70 -3.94 -2.28
CA SER A 96 -20.06 -3.93 -2.86
C SER A 96 -20.42 -2.61 -3.54
N GLY A 97 -19.74 -1.52 -3.18
CA GLY A 97 -19.95 -0.20 -3.79
C GLY A 97 -19.02 0.86 -3.24
N ILE A 98 -18.15 1.40 -4.09
CA ILE A 98 -17.11 2.36 -3.68
C ILE A 98 -17.67 3.69 -3.14
N PHE A 99 -18.90 4.04 -3.56
CA PHE A 99 -19.58 5.28 -3.21
C PHE A 99 -20.64 5.10 -2.12
N ASP A 100 -20.81 3.87 -1.62
CA ASP A 100 -21.71 3.62 -0.51
C ASP A 100 -21.12 4.22 0.78
N GLN A 101 -21.78 5.24 1.30
CA GLN A 101 -21.34 5.93 2.51
C GLN A 101 -21.51 5.09 3.77
N ALA A 102 -22.45 4.13 3.78
CA ALA A 102 -22.65 3.25 4.93
C ALA A 102 -21.46 2.28 5.11
N GLU A 103 -20.82 1.90 4.01
CA GLU A 103 -19.69 0.96 4.00
C GLU A 103 -18.32 1.64 3.95
N ALA A 104 -18.29 2.95 3.67
CA ALA A 104 -17.06 3.73 3.53
C ALA A 104 -16.12 3.60 4.73
N GLU A 105 -16.66 3.56 5.95
CA GLU A 105 -15.87 3.41 7.17
C GLU A 105 -15.15 2.05 7.22
N LYS A 106 -15.82 0.96 6.81
CA LYS A 106 -15.20 -0.38 6.75
C LYS A 106 -14.09 -0.44 5.71
N TYR A 107 -14.25 0.25 4.58
CA TYR A 107 -13.22 0.33 3.55
C TYR A 107 -12.01 1.13 4.03
N PHE A 108 -12.24 2.25 4.73
CA PHE A 108 -11.16 3.05 5.31
C PHE A 108 -10.42 2.29 6.42
N ALA A 109 -11.14 1.55 7.27
CA ALA A 109 -10.53 0.69 8.28
C ALA A 109 -9.62 -0.37 7.62
N TRP A 110 -10.12 -1.07 6.60
CA TRP A 110 -9.31 -2.05 5.87
C TRP A 110 -8.07 -1.43 5.22
N LEU A 111 -8.23 -0.28 4.55
CA LEU A 111 -7.12 0.44 3.92
C LEU A 111 -6.07 0.88 4.94
N TYR A 112 -6.51 1.37 6.10
CA TYR A 112 -5.64 1.76 7.20
C TYR A 112 -4.85 0.57 7.76
N GLU A 113 -5.54 -0.52 8.10
CA GLU A 113 -4.91 -1.75 8.59
C GLU A 113 -3.84 -2.27 7.62
N LYS A 114 -4.17 -2.35 6.34
CA LYS A 114 -3.22 -2.81 5.31
C LYS A 114 -2.06 -1.85 5.12
N THR A 115 -2.29 -0.54 5.22
CA THR A 115 -1.21 0.46 5.15
C THR A 115 -0.21 0.27 6.28
N VAL A 116 -0.68 0.14 7.52
CA VAL A 116 0.18 -0.05 8.70
C VAL A 116 0.95 -1.36 8.58
N LEU A 117 0.26 -2.44 8.19
CA LEU A 117 0.88 -3.75 7.98
C LEU A 117 1.98 -3.68 6.93
N PHE A 118 1.72 -3.09 5.76
CA PHE A 118 2.70 -2.95 4.69
C PHE A 118 3.87 -2.07 5.11
N GLN A 119 3.61 -0.96 5.81
CA GLN A 119 4.67 -0.09 6.30
C GLN A 119 5.62 -0.83 7.26
N ASN A 120 5.08 -1.65 8.16
CA ASN A 120 5.86 -2.44 9.11
C ASN A 120 6.66 -3.54 8.42
N VAL A 121 6.00 -4.37 7.60
CA VAL A 121 6.61 -5.52 6.93
C VAL A 121 7.65 -5.07 5.90
N PHE A 122 7.31 -4.16 4.99
CA PHE A 122 8.27 -3.74 3.96
C PHE A 122 9.32 -2.77 4.53
N GLY A 123 9.00 -1.98 5.55
CA GLY A 123 9.96 -1.07 6.17
C GLY A 123 11.21 -1.76 6.70
N LYS A 124 11.10 -2.99 7.23
CA LYS A 124 12.28 -3.78 7.66
C LYS A 124 13.11 -4.27 6.47
N TYR A 125 12.50 -4.76 5.40
CA TYR A 125 13.22 -5.27 4.23
C TYR A 125 13.91 -4.15 3.45
N PHE A 126 13.27 -2.98 3.35
CA PHE A 126 13.90 -1.80 2.75
C PHE A 126 15.12 -1.32 3.54
N LYS A 127 15.09 -1.45 4.88
CA LYS A 127 16.27 -1.15 5.72
C LYS A 127 17.35 -2.20 5.55
N GLU A 128 16.99 -3.47 5.41
CA GLU A 128 17.94 -4.58 5.17
C GLU A 128 18.64 -4.43 3.82
N PHE A 129 17.91 -4.13 2.76
CA PHE A 129 18.47 -3.92 1.42
C PHE A 129 19.48 -2.76 1.34
N LYS A 130 19.35 -1.77 2.23
CA LYS A 130 20.26 -0.61 2.28
C LYS A 130 21.54 -0.85 3.07
N LYS A 131 21.64 -1.94 3.82
CA LYS A 131 22.85 -2.31 4.56
C LYS A 131 23.85 -2.98 3.63
#